data_AF-A0A944NUV7-F1
#
_entry.id   AF-A0A944NUV7-F1
#
_cell.length_a   1.000
_cell.length_b   1.000
_cell.length_c   1.000
_cell.angle_alpha   90.00
_cell.angle_beta   90.00
_cell.angle_gamma   90.00
#
_symmetry.space_group_name_H-M   'P 1'
#
loop_
_entity.id
_entity.type
_entity.pdbx_description
1 polymer ?
#
loop_
_entity_poly.entity_id
_entity_poly.type
_entity_poly.pdbx_seq_one_letter_code
_entity_poly.pdbx_strand_id
1 'polypeptide(L)'
;MGEPTLHPKLIEILNFGASKKVKTGLVTNGSTLVAKVVPKILDSLYGTIVASHMTPTEETYPIRGKVGLSWDRYIGNIQLLVVEYMKRLANGEDPQNEIELRIMVTKGTPSNVNIIESTDEVRAILDEWVDFTAGVERDLGMAPFHRQEPKISDLLQEKDHESTKYRLQRGIDLVFWKAFTFANTRVSDDYDLQENKETIFCERPFEDFGVLWNGDVTLCCMDYDGQLKIGNIQDESIESVIQGDAANNLRASMLGRHPLPPVCQTCKAKPVKRD
;
A
#
# COMPACT_ATOMS: atom_id res chain seq x y z
N MET A 1 9.59 6.07 -6.44
CA MET A 1 9.00 5.03 -5.57
C MET A 1 10.03 3.93 -5.34
N GLY A 2 10.18 3.41 -4.11
CA GLY A 2 11.24 2.45 -3.74
C GLY A 2 10.73 1.07 -3.33
N GLU A 3 11.65 0.15 -3.06
CA GLU A 3 11.37 -1.18 -2.48
C GLU A 3 12.16 -1.35 -1.18
N PRO A 4 11.52 -1.26 0.00
CA PRO A 4 12.23 -1.23 1.28
C PRO A 4 12.95 -2.54 1.62
N THR A 5 12.52 -3.67 1.05
CA THR A 5 13.18 -4.96 1.26
C THR A 5 14.57 -5.07 0.63
N LEU A 6 14.95 -4.12 -0.22
CA LEU A 6 16.33 -3.96 -0.71
C LEU A 6 17.25 -3.22 0.25
N HIS A 7 16.72 -2.57 1.29
CA HIS A 7 17.54 -1.78 2.21
C HIS A 7 18.46 -2.70 3.04
N PRO A 8 19.79 -2.50 3.04
CA PRO A 8 20.74 -3.44 3.65
C PRO A 8 20.57 -3.55 5.17
N LYS A 9 20.04 -2.50 5.80
CA LYS A 9 19.74 -2.46 7.24
C LYS A 9 18.26 -2.65 7.58
N LEU A 10 17.44 -3.14 6.65
CA LEU A 10 15.99 -3.29 6.91
C LEU A 10 15.73 -4.04 8.23
N ILE A 11 16.40 -5.18 8.41
CA ILE A 11 16.21 -6.02 9.61
C ILE A 11 16.60 -5.27 10.90
N GLU A 12 17.67 -4.48 10.88
CA GLU A 12 18.08 -3.64 12.02
C GLU A 12 17.01 -2.58 12.33
N ILE A 13 16.47 -1.92 11.29
CA ILE A 13 15.42 -0.90 11.42
C ILE A 13 14.14 -1.49 12.01
N LEU A 14 13.71 -2.66 11.51
CA LEU A 14 12.50 -3.34 12.01
C LEU A 14 12.66 -3.74 13.48
N ASN A 15 13.80 -4.35 13.84
CA ASN A 15 14.10 -4.70 15.23
C ASN A 15 14.16 -3.47 16.13
N PHE A 16 14.71 -2.36 15.65
CA PHE A 16 14.71 -1.11 16.40
C PHE A 16 13.29 -0.62 16.68
N GLY A 17 12.42 -0.58 15.67
CA GLY A 17 11.00 -0.24 15.83
C GLY A 17 10.28 -1.15 16.84
N ALA A 18 10.47 -2.46 16.72
CA ALA A 18 9.91 -3.45 17.64
C ALA A 18 10.40 -3.24 19.09
N SER A 19 11.70 -2.98 19.29
CA SER A 19 12.28 -2.70 20.62
C SER A 19 11.70 -1.45 21.29
N LYS A 20 11.21 -0.50 20.48
CA LYS A 20 10.55 0.73 20.93
C LYS A 20 9.03 0.57 21.03
N LYS A 21 8.48 -0.62 20.75
CA LYS A 21 7.04 -0.90 20.68
C LYS A 21 6.30 0.02 19.70
N VAL A 22 6.97 0.41 18.62
CA VAL A 22 6.39 1.20 17.53
C VAL A 22 5.83 0.25 16.50
N LYS A 23 4.50 0.25 16.32
CA LYS A 23 3.85 -0.52 15.25
C LYS A 23 4.32 0.00 13.90
N THR A 24 4.94 -0.88 13.12
CA THR A 24 5.56 -0.53 11.84
C THR A 24 4.77 -1.17 10.69
N GLY A 25 4.42 -0.36 9.68
CA GLY A 25 3.87 -0.85 8.42
C GLY A 25 4.98 -1.01 7.38
N LEU A 26 5.28 -2.24 6.97
CA LEU A 26 6.22 -2.53 5.88
C LEU A 26 5.45 -2.76 4.58
N VAL A 27 5.49 -1.79 3.68
CA VAL A 27 4.86 -1.91 2.35
C VAL A 27 5.90 -2.40 1.33
N THR A 28 5.66 -3.54 0.70
CA THR A 28 6.57 -4.13 -0.28
C THR A 28 5.85 -4.51 -1.56
N ASN A 29 6.55 -4.41 -2.69
CA ASN A 29 6.06 -4.88 -3.99
C ASN A 29 6.19 -6.40 -4.15
N GLY A 30 6.83 -7.10 -3.21
CA GLY A 30 6.95 -8.55 -3.18
C GLY A 30 8.12 -9.15 -3.97
N SER A 31 8.84 -8.34 -4.75
CA SER A 31 9.88 -8.82 -5.67
C SER A 31 11.05 -9.53 -4.99
N THR A 32 11.35 -9.21 -3.73
CA THR A 32 12.42 -9.84 -2.96
C THR A 32 11.95 -10.61 -1.74
N LEU A 33 10.66 -10.95 -1.66
CA LEU A 33 10.12 -11.87 -0.64
C LEU A 33 10.53 -13.32 -0.96
N VAL A 34 11.82 -13.59 -0.85
CA VAL A 34 12.43 -14.90 -1.08
C VAL A 34 12.73 -15.62 0.23
N ALA A 35 13.03 -16.92 0.17
CA ALA A 35 13.20 -17.79 1.35
C ALA A 35 14.26 -17.30 2.36
N LYS A 36 15.29 -16.58 1.89
CA LYS A 36 16.32 -16.01 2.78
C LYS A 36 15.90 -14.70 3.49
N VAL A 37 14.85 -14.04 3.01
CA VAL A 37 14.39 -12.72 3.45
C VAL A 37 13.11 -12.84 4.30
N VAL A 38 12.13 -13.60 3.84
CA VAL A 38 10.80 -13.70 4.46
C VAL A 38 10.87 -14.05 5.96
N PRO A 39 11.58 -15.11 6.40
CA PRO A 39 11.66 -15.44 7.83
C PRO A 39 12.21 -14.28 8.66
N LYS A 40 13.25 -13.60 8.18
CA LYS A 40 13.88 -12.48 8.91
C LYS A 40 12.93 -11.31 9.09
N ILE A 41 12.11 -10.99 8.08
CA ILE A 41 11.10 -9.94 8.19
C ILE A 41 10.04 -10.35 9.21
N LEU A 42 9.51 -11.57 9.11
CA LEU A 42 8.50 -12.11 10.02
C LEU A 42 8.98 -12.14 11.47
N ASP A 43 10.25 -12.44 11.72
CA ASP A 43 10.80 -12.53 13.07
C ASP A 43 11.14 -11.15 13.67
N SER A 44 11.35 -10.13 12.83
CA SER A 44 11.83 -8.81 13.28
C SER A 44 10.75 -7.73 13.32
N LEU A 45 9.66 -7.89 12.56
CA LEU A 45 8.63 -6.87 12.44
C LEU A 45 7.61 -6.97 13.57
N TYR A 46 7.38 -5.84 14.24
CA TYR A 46 6.20 -5.58 15.07
C TYR A 46 5.23 -4.66 14.30
N GLY A 47 4.10 -5.18 13.82
CA GLY A 47 3.14 -4.39 13.04
C GLY A 47 2.55 -5.13 11.84
N THR A 48 2.59 -4.55 10.64
CA THR A 48 1.88 -5.08 9.47
C THR A 48 2.78 -5.15 8.24
N ILE A 49 2.79 -6.28 7.55
CA ILE A 49 3.40 -6.44 6.22
C ILE A 49 2.30 -6.23 5.19
N VAL A 50 2.40 -5.16 4.41
CA VAL A 50 1.51 -4.92 3.27
C VAL A 50 2.21 -5.41 2.01
N ALA A 51 1.87 -6.61 1.57
CA ALA A 51 2.36 -7.17 0.31
C ALA A 51 1.47 -6.68 -0.84
N SER A 52 2.05 -5.88 -1.73
CA SER A 52 1.34 -5.21 -2.82
C SER A 52 1.08 -6.17 -3.99
N HIS A 53 0.07 -7.03 -3.81
CA HIS A 53 -0.49 -7.92 -4.82
C HIS A 53 -1.44 -7.19 -5.80
N MET A 54 -1.04 -6.00 -6.24
CA MET A 54 -1.94 -5.03 -6.88
C MET A 54 -2.49 -5.48 -8.24
N THR A 55 -1.76 -6.34 -8.95
CA THR A 55 -2.15 -6.94 -10.23
C THR A 55 -2.25 -8.46 -10.00
N PRO A 56 -3.46 -8.96 -9.71
CA PRO A 56 -3.62 -10.25 -9.05
C PRO A 56 -3.65 -11.45 -10.00
N THR A 57 -3.51 -11.24 -11.31
CA THR A 57 -3.56 -12.30 -12.32
C THR A 57 -2.37 -12.23 -13.26
N GLU A 58 -2.05 -13.35 -13.93
CA GLU A 58 -1.01 -13.39 -14.96
C GLU A 58 -1.27 -12.37 -16.08
N GLU A 59 -2.54 -12.19 -16.45
CA GLU A 59 -2.97 -11.22 -17.46
C GLU A 59 -2.76 -9.76 -17.03
N THR A 60 -3.04 -9.43 -15.77
CA THR A 60 -2.88 -8.06 -15.25
C THR A 60 -1.45 -7.75 -14.83
N TYR A 61 -0.61 -8.76 -14.58
CA TYR A 61 0.76 -8.60 -14.11
C TYR A 61 1.65 -7.67 -14.95
N PRO A 62 1.59 -7.67 -16.31
CA PRO A 62 2.35 -6.74 -17.13
C PRO A 62 2.11 -5.26 -16.83
N ILE A 63 0.96 -4.89 -16.23
CA ILE A 63 0.61 -3.50 -15.84
C ILE A 63 1.63 -2.92 -14.83
N ARG A 64 2.31 -3.78 -14.08
CA ARG A 64 3.40 -3.36 -13.16
C ARG A 64 4.61 -2.76 -13.88
N GLY A 65 4.70 -2.94 -15.19
CA GLY A 65 5.81 -2.47 -16.02
C GLY A 65 6.98 -3.44 -16.07
N LYS A 66 8.14 -2.96 -16.53
CA LYS A 66 9.35 -3.78 -16.74
C LYS A 66 10.10 -4.04 -15.43
N VAL A 67 9.54 -4.88 -14.57
CA VAL A 67 10.11 -5.23 -13.25
C VAL A 67 11.24 -6.28 -13.36
N GLY A 68 11.37 -6.99 -14.48
CA GLY A 68 12.38 -8.04 -14.66
C GLY A 68 12.13 -9.29 -13.82
N LEU A 69 10.88 -9.50 -13.40
CA LEU A 69 10.43 -10.64 -12.59
C LEU A 69 9.28 -11.34 -13.33
N SER A 70 9.33 -12.66 -13.50
CA SER A 70 8.22 -13.42 -14.11
C SER A 70 7.01 -13.48 -13.18
N TRP A 71 5.82 -13.75 -13.75
CA TRP A 71 4.59 -13.97 -13.00
C TRP A 71 4.76 -15.05 -11.92
N ASP A 72 5.21 -16.24 -12.31
CA ASP A 72 5.39 -17.39 -11.40
C ASP A 72 6.28 -17.05 -10.20
N ARG A 73 7.38 -16.33 -10.46
CA ARG A 73 8.30 -15.94 -9.40
C ARG A 73 7.69 -14.88 -8.49
N TYR A 74 6.93 -13.95 -9.06
CA TYR A 74 6.22 -12.94 -8.30
C TYR A 74 5.15 -13.55 -7.39
N ILE A 75 4.22 -14.34 -7.93
CA ILE A 75 3.16 -14.95 -7.12
C ILE A 75 3.74 -15.93 -6.11
N GLY A 76 4.76 -16.70 -6.50
CA GLY A 76 5.48 -17.60 -5.59
C GLY A 76 6.13 -16.89 -4.40
N ASN A 77 6.65 -15.67 -4.59
CA ASN A 77 7.18 -14.86 -3.50
C ASN A 77 6.08 -14.42 -2.51
N ILE A 78 4.89 -14.02 -3.00
CA ILE A 78 3.76 -13.64 -2.15
C ILE A 78 3.23 -14.86 -1.39
N GLN A 79 3.07 -15.99 -2.07
CA GLN A 79 2.65 -17.26 -1.47
C GLN A 79 3.65 -17.73 -0.41
N LEU A 80 4.95 -17.56 -0.64
CA LEU A 80 5.99 -17.90 0.33
C LEU A 80 5.86 -17.10 1.63
N LEU A 81 5.52 -15.81 1.55
CA LEU A 81 5.24 -14.99 2.75
C LEU A 81 4.12 -15.60 3.59
N VAL A 82 3.01 -16.00 2.94
CA VAL A 82 1.85 -16.63 3.60
C VAL A 82 2.22 -17.98 4.20
N VAL A 83 2.91 -18.83 3.45
CA VAL A 83 3.34 -20.17 3.91
C VAL A 83 4.25 -20.07 5.12
N GLU A 84 5.27 -19.20 5.09
CA GLU A 84 6.19 -19.01 6.22
C GLU A 84 5.51 -18.42 7.45
N TYR A 85 4.51 -17.56 7.28
CA TYR A 85 3.69 -17.08 8.38
C TYR A 85 2.86 -18.20 8.98
N MET A 86 2.19 -19.01 8.15
CA MET A 86 1.34 -20.11 8.61
C MET A 86 2.14 -21.23 9.29
N LYS A 87 3.39 -21.49 8.88
CA LYS A 87 4.30 -22.40 9.60
C LYS A 87 4.49 -21.98 11.06
N ARG A 88 4.66 -20.68 11.32
CA ARG A 88 4.78 -20.14 12.69
C ARG A 88 3.51 -20.42 13.49
N LEU A 89 2.34 -20.16 12.90
CA LEU A 89 1.05 -20.47 13.52
C LEU A 89 0.91 -21.97 13.83
N ALA A 90 1.27 -22.85 12.90
CA ALA A 90 1.20 -24.30 13.05
C ALA A 90 2.13 -24.80 14.18
N ASN A 91 3.28 -24.14 14.37
CA ASN A 91 4.21 -24.41 15.46
C ASN A 91 3.75 -23.85 16.82
N GLY A 92 2.55 -23.25 16.90
CA GLY A 92 2.01 -22.64 18.12
C GLY A 92 2.61 -21.28 18.46
N GLU A 93 3.31 -20.64 17.53
CA GLU A 93 3.81 -19.29 17.71
C GLU A 93 2.67 -18.26 17.64
N ASP A 94 2.91 -17.08 18.22
CA ASP A 94 2.02 -15.92 18.14
C ASP A 94 2.77 -14.75 17.50
N PRO A 95 2.80 -14.67 16.16
CA PRO A 95 3.53 -13.63 15.46
C PRO A 95 3.07 -12.23 15.89
N GLN A 96 4.02 -11.33 16.12
CA GLN A 96 3.73 -9.94 16.48
C GLN A 96 3.40 -9.05 15.27
N ASN A 97 3.17 -9.69 14.12
CA ASN A 97 2.83 -9.04 12.87
C ASN A 97 1.61 -9.68 12.21
N GLU A 98 1.02 -8.91 11.31
CA GLU A 98 -0.07 -9.32 10.42
C GLU A 98 0.34 -9.11 8.96
N ILE A 99 -0.30 -9.82 8.05
CA ILE A 99 -0.10 -9.71 6.60
C ILE A 99 -1.38 -9.14 5.97
N GLU A 100 -1.21 -8.12 5.16
CA GLU A 100 -2.21 -7.62 4.23
C GLU A 100 -1.76 -7.87 2.79
N LEU A 101 -2.47 -8.72 2.07
CA LEU A 101 -2.31 -8.91 0.63
C LEU A 101 -3.19 -7.90 -0.09
N ARG A 102 -2.60 -6.81 -0.58
CA ARG A 102 -3.36 -5.70 -1.17
C ARG A 102 -3.54 -5.89 -2.66
N ILE A 103 -4.79 -5.88 -3.12
CA ILE A 103 -5.20 -5.99 -4.52
C ILE A 103 -5.85 -4.69 -4.96
N MET A 104 -5.54 -4.23 -6.17
CA MET A 104 -6.13 -3.01 -6.71
C MET A 104 -7.47 -3.30 -7.39
N VAL A 105 -8.49 -2.49 -7.07
CA VAL A 105 -9.77 -2.47 -7.77
C VAL A 105 -9.88 -1.20 -8.58
N THR A 106 -9.98 -1.32 -9.91
CA THR A 106 -10.04 -0.18 -10.85
C THR A 106 -11.45 0.13 -11.34
N LYS A 107 -12.42 -0.76 -11.07
CA LYS A 107 -13.81 -0.60 -11.44
C LYS A 107 -14.35 0.80 -11.13
N GLY A 108 -14.87 1.49 -12.14
CA GLY A 108 -15.52 2.78 -11.96
C GLY A 108 -14.57 3.92 -11.59
N THR A 109 -13.26 3.74 -11.77
CA THR A 109 -12.26 4.79 -11.63
C THR A 109 -11.89 5.33 -13.01
N PRO A 110 -11.43 6.59 -13.14
CA PRO A 110 -10.92 7.13 -14.40
C PRO A 110 -9.49 6.64 -14.73
N SER A 111 -9.12 5.47 -14.22
CA SER A 111 -7.80 4.86 -14.35
C SER A 111 -7.47 4.56 -15.81
N ASN A 112 -6.19 4.68 -16.20
CA ASN A 112 -5.68 4.23 -17.50
C ASN A 112 -5.34 2.74 -17.56
N VAL A 113 -5.60 2.01 -16.49
CA VAL A 113 -5.38 0.56 -16.38
C VAL A 113 -6.62 -0.12 -15.84
N ASN A 114 -6.89 -1.32 -16.36
CA ASN A 114 -7.97 -2.20 -15.94
C ASN A 114 -7.37 -3.41 -15.21
N ILE A 115 -7.73 -3.60 -13.94
CA ILE A 115 -7.21 -4.66 -13.08
C ILE A 115 -8.35 -5.52 -12.55
N ILE A 116 -9.38 -4.91 -11.96
CA ILE A 116 -10.60 -5.59 -11.52
C ILE A 116 -11.77 -4.67 -11.86
N GLU A 117 -12.67 -5.16 -12.71
CA GLU A 117 -13.82 -4.42 -13.25
C GLU A 117 -15.18 -5.05 -12.87
N SER A 118 -15.18 -6.25 -12.30
CA SER A 118 -16.40 -7.02 -12.01
C SER A 118 -16.38 -7.73 -10.65
N THR A 119 -17.56 -8.13 -10.18
CA THR A 119 -17.71 -8.94 -8.95
C THR A 119 -17.19 -10.35 -9.14
N ASP A 120 -17.23 -10.85 -10.38
CA ASP A 120 -16.84 -12.21 -10.72
C ASP A 120 -15.32 -12.36 -10.67
N GLU A 121 -14.57 -11.34 -11.13
CA GLU A 121 -13.11 -11.27 -10.96
C GLU A 121 -12.72 -11.23 -9.47
N VAL A 122 -13.39 -10.39 -8.67
CA VAL A 122 -13.16 -10.34 -7.22
C VAL A 122 -13.39 -11.71 -6.58
N ARG A 123 -14.49 -12.38 -6.94
CA ARG A 123 -14.82 -13.71 -6.43
C ARG A 123 -13.77 -14.74 -6.85
N ALA A 124 -13.36 -14.76 -8.11
CA ALA A 124 -12.36 -15.70 -8.60
C ALA A 124 -11.02 -15.55 -7.86
N ILE A 125 -10.55 -14.32 -7.66
CA ILE A 125 -9.31 -14.04 -6.91
C ILE A 125 -9.46 -14.46 -5.44
N LEU A 126 -10.62 -14.17 -4.84
CA LEU A 126 -10.89 -14.56 -3.47
C LEU A 126 -10.89 -16.08 -3.29
N ASP A 127 -11.61 -16.80 -4.16
CA ASP A 127 -11.69 -18.26 -4.16
C ASP A 127 -10.29 -18.88 -4.30
N GLU A 128 -9.45 -18.35 -5.19
CA GLU A 128 -8.05 -18.79 -5.35
C GLU A 128 -7.24 -18.68 -4.04
N TRP A 129 -7.31 -17.54 -3.36
CA TRP A 129 -6.59 -17.34 -2.09
C TRP A 129 -7.18 -18.15 -0.93
N VAL A 130 -8.49 -18.37 -0.92
CA VAL A 130 -9.16 -19.25 0.04
C VAL A 130 -8.69 -20.69 -0.15
N ASP A 131 -8.71 -21.19 -1.38
CA ASP A 131 -8.27 -22.54 -1.71
C ASP A 131 -6.78 -22.75 -1.43
N PHE A 132 -5.95 -21.76 -1.77
CA PHE A 132 -4.52 -21.77 -1.48
C PHE A 132 -4.27 -21.89 0.03
N THR A 133 -4.87 -21.01 0.84
CA THR A 133 -4.66 -21.03 2.30
C THR A 133 -5.25 -22.27 2.97
N ALA A 134 -6.39 -22.78 2.49
CA ALA A 134 -6.93 -24.06 2.93
C ALA A 134 -6.03 -25.25 2.54
N GLY A 135 -5.34 -25.17 1.40
CA GLY A 135 -4.29 -26.12 1.01
C GLY A 135 -3.12 -26.11 2.00
N VAL A 136 -2.60 -24.94 2.31
CA VAL A 136 -1.50 -24.78 3.27
C VAL A 136 -1.90 -25.28 4.67
N GLU A 137 -3.14 -25.05 5.11
CA GLU A 137 -3.68 -25.62 6.34
C GLU A 137 -3.57 -27.15 6.36
N ARG A 138 -4.00 -27.82 5.28
CA ARG A 138 -3.92 -29.28 5.16
C ARG A 138 -2.48 -29.77 5.17
N ASP A 139 -1.60 -29.11 4.41
CA ASP A 139 -0.19 -29.49 4.30
C ASP A 139 0.56 -29.36 5.63
N LEU A 140 0.18 -28.39 6.46
CA LEU A 140 0.73 -28.16 7.79
C LEU A 140 0.00 -28.93 8.91
N GLY A 141 -1.05 -29.70 8.59
CA GLY A 141 -1.84 -30.44 9.57
C GLY A 141 -2.64 -29.54 10.53
N MET A 142 -2.97 -28.32 10.12
CA MET A 142 -3.75 -27.37 10.90
C MET A 142 -5.24 -27.71 10.85
N ALA A 143 -5.98 -27.32 11.90
CA ALA A 143 -7.43 -27.33 11.84
C ALA A 143 -7.92 -26.30 10.79
N PRO A 144 -8.94 -26.62 9.97
CA PRO A 144 -9.47 -25.69 8.99
C PRO A 144 -9.92 -24.38 9.63
N PHE A 145 -9.51 -23.25 9.05
CA PHE A 145 -9.90 -21.95 9.55
C PHE A 145 -11.33 -21.60 9.12
N HIS A 146 -12.14 -21.12 10.06
CA HIS A 146 -13.51 -20.69 9.78
C HIS A 146 -13.50 -19.32 9.11
N ARG A 147 -13.58 -19.33 7.77
CA ARG A 147 -13.69 -18.13 6.94
C ARG A 147 -15.16 -17.73 6.83
N GLN A 148 -15.45 -16.44 6.97
CA GLN A 148 -16.81 -15.92 6.84
C GLN A 148 -17.20 -15.89 5.36
N GLU A 149 -18.49 -16.09 5.06
CA GLU A 149 -18.99 -15.90 3.69
C GLU A 149 -18.93 -14.40 3.33
N PRO A 150 -18.24 -14.01 2.25
CA PRO A 150 -18.10 -12.62 1.86
C PRO A 150 -19.39 -12.09 1.23
N LYS A 151 -19.72 -10.83 1.53
CA LYS A 151 -20.64 -10.06 0.68
C LYS A 151 -19.85 -9.46 -0.49
N ILE A 152 -19.84 -10.15 -1.63
CA ILE A 152 -19.02 -9.75 -2.79
C ILE A 152 -19.36 -8.35 -3.31
N SER A 153 -20.62 -7.91 -3.20
CA SER A 153 -21.03 -6.53 -3.53
C SER A 153 -20.22 -5.48 -2.78
N ASP A 154 -19.89 -5.78 -1.52
CA ASP A 154 -19.21 -4.86 -0.62
C ASP A 154 -17.71 -4.77 -0.94
N LEU A 155 -17.18 -5.65 -1.79
CA LEU A 155 -15.76 -5.68 -2.17
C LEU A 155 -15.43 -4.74 -3.34
N LEU A 156 -16.44 -4.19 -4.01
CA LEU A 156 -16.28 -3.26 -5.15
C LEU A 156 -16.57 -1.80 -4.79
N GLN A 157 -16.44 -1.45 -3.50
CA GLN A 157 -16.73 -0.16 -2.88
C GLN A 157 -16.74 1.04 -3.86
N GLU A 158 -17.78 1.86 -3.74
CA GLU A 158 -18.01 2.96 -4.68
C GLU A 158 -17.13 4.19 -4.39
N LYS A 159 -16.65 4.37 -3.15
CA LYS A 159 -15.83 5.53 -2.79
C LYS A 159 -14.33 5.26 -2.92
N ASP A 160 -13.62 6.26 -3.41
CA ASP A 160 -12.17 6.24 -3.53
C ASP A 160 -11.49 6.03 -2.18
N HIS A 161 -10.36 5.32 -2.20
CA HIS A 161 -9.55 4.96 -1.03
C HIS A 161 -10.22 4.00 -0.02
N GLU A 162 -11.46 3.57 -0.24
CA GLU A 162 -12.06 2.52 0.57
C GLU A 162 -11.37 1.18 0.30
N SER A 163 -11.26 0.38 1.37
CA SER A 163 -10.73 -0.97 1.29
C SER A 163 -11.64 -1.92 2.03
N THR A 164 -11.82 -3.12 1.48
CA THR A 164 -12.51 -4.19 2.17
C THR A 164 -11.56 -5.35 2.40
N LYS A 165 -11.58 -5.86 3.64
CA LYS A 165 -10.69 -6.93 4.08
C LYS A 165 -11.47 -8.24 4.16
N TYR A 166 -10.83 -9.31 3.73
CA TYR A 166 -11.30 -10.67 3.90
C TYR A 166 -10.24 -11.50 4.63
N ARG A 167 -10.61 -12.11 5.75
CA ARG A 167 -9.70 -12.87 6.60
C ARG A 167 -9.47 -14.26 6.00
N LEU A 168 -8.25 -14.49 5.49
CA LEU A 168 -7.86 -15.79 4.93
C LEU A 168 -7.44 -16.78 6.02
N GLN A 169 -6.77 -16.29 7.07
CA GLN A 169 -6.28 -17.04 8.23
C GLN A 169 -6.00 -16.05 9.38
N ARG A 170 -5.83 -16.51 10.62
CA ARG A 170 -5.37 -15.67 11.75
C ARG A 170 -4.16 -14.84 11.34
N GLY A 171 -4.30 -13.50 11.35
CA GLY A 171 -3.24 -12.55 11.00
C GLY A 171 -2.96 -12.39 9.50
N ILE A 172 -3.79 -12.94 8.60
CA ILE A 172 -3.63 -12.82 7.15
C ILE A 172 -4.94 -12.33 6.52
N ASP A 173 -4.91 -11.13 5.96
CA ASP A 173 -6.03 -10.48 5.31
C ASP A 173 -5.76 -10.28 3.81
N LEU A 174 -6.75 -10.61 2.98
CA LEU A 174 -6.85 -10.17 1.59
C LEU A 174 -7.56 -8.82 1.57
N VAL A 175 -6.94 -7.80 0.97
CA VAL A 175 -7.44 -6.42 1.01
C VAL A 175 -7.71 -5.93 -0.41
N PHE A 176 -8.99 -5.82 -0.75
CA PHE A 176 -9.43 -5.17 -1.99
C PHE A 176 -9.42 -3.67 -1.76
N TRP A 177 -8.55 -2.97 -2.47
CA TRP A 177 -8.31 -1.55 -2.30
C TRP A 177 -8.70 -0.80 -3.57
N LYS A 178 -9.66 0.13 -3.42
CA LYS A 178 -10.14 0.94 -4.53
C LYS A 178 -9.03 1.87 -5.02
N ALA A 179 -8.69 1.76 -6.30
CA ALA A 179 -7.71 2.61 -6.93
C ALA A 179 -8.14 4.08 -6.85
N PHE A 180 -7.16 4.95 -6.69
CA PHE A 180 -7.29 6.36 -7.02
C PHE A 180 -6.25 6.66 -8.11
N THR A 181 -6.39 7.78 -8.80
CA THR A 181 -5.56 8.12 -9.97
C THR A 181 -4.11 8.48 -9.63
N PHE A 182 -3.67 8.26 -8.39
CA PHE A 182 -2.33 8.57 -7.88
C PHE A 182 -1.92 10.01 -8.18
N ALA A 183 -2.62 10.98 -7.58
CA ALA A 183 -2.45 12.41 -7.88
C ALA A 183 -2.58 12.71 -9.39
N ASN A 184 -3.53 12.03 -10.04
CA ASN A 184 -3.81 12.13 -11.47
C ASN A 184 -2.69 11.69 -12.43
N THR A 185 -1.71 10.92 -11.96
CA THR A 185 -0.64 10.34 -12.82
C THR A 185 -1.09 9.11 -13.60
N ARG A 186 -2.25 8.54 -13.28
CA ARG A 186 -2.80 7.31 -13.90
C ARG A 186 -4.22 7.52 -14.41
N VAL A 187 -4.47 8.62 -15.12
CA VAL A 187 -5.78 8.92 -15.71
C VAL A 187 -5.83 8.50 -17.18
N SER A 188 -6.93 7.86 -17.60
CA SER A 188 -7.15 7.46 -18.99
C SER A 188 -7.22 8.68 -19.92
N ASP A 189 -6.81 8.51 -21.18
CA ASP A 189 -6.94 9.52 -22.24
C ASP A 189 -8.41 9.87 -22.57
N ASP A 190 -9.37 9.09 -22.04
CA ASP A 190 -10.80 9.39 -22.11
C ASP A 190 -11.23 10.55 -21.19
N TYR A 191 -10.32 11.05 -20.33
CA TYR A 191 -10.61 12.12 -19.38
C TYR A 191 -9.66 13.30 -19.57
N ASP A 192 -10.21 14.51 -19.44
CA ASP A 192 -9.42 15.72 -19.24
C ASP A 192 -9.23 15.99 -17.75
N LEU A 193 -8.03 16.46 -17.39
CA LEU A 193 -7.76 16.95 -16.04
C LEU A 193 -8.11 18.43 -15.97
N GLN A 194 -9.23 18.72 -15.32
CA GLN A 194 -9.60 20.10 -15.03
C GLN A 194 -8.89 20.55 -13.75
N GLU A 195 -7.88 21.41 -13.91
CA GLU A 195 -7.22 22.07 -12.79
C GLU A 195 -8.23 22.86 -11.97
N ASN A 196 -8.24 22.64 -10.66
CA ASN A 196 -8.95 23.52 -9.75
C ASN A 196 -7.94 24.47 -9.08
N LYS A 197 -8.11 25.77 -9.33
CA LYS A 197 -7.30 26.85 -8.72
C LYS A 197 -7.88 27.35 -7.41
N GLU A 198 -9.11 26.95 -7.07
CA GLU A 198 -9.71 27.24 -5.78
C GLU A 198 -9.06 26.41 -4.68
N THR A 199 -9.13 26.91 -3.45
CA THR A 199 -8.59 26.21 -2.30
C THR A 199 -9.37 24.92 -2.07
N ILE A 200 -8.68 23.78 -2.09
CA ILE A 200 -9.23 22.50 -1.67
C ILE A 200 -8.47 22.04 -0.44
N PHE A 201 -9.19 21.83 0.66
CA PHE A 201 -8.61 21.33 1.90
C PHE A 201 -7.98 19.94 1.69
N CYS A 202 -6.80 19.76 2.28
CA CYS A 202 -6.17 18.47 2.44
C CYS A 202 -5.71 18.34 3.89
N GLU A 203 -6.11 17.25 4.52
CA GLU A 203 -5.82 16.89 5.90
C GLU A 203 -4.38 16.41 6.09
N ARG A 204 -3.75 15.87 5.02
CA ARG A 204 -2.43 15.22 5.10
C ARG A 204 -1.35 16.08 5.74
N PRO A 205 -1.21 17.38 5.44
CA PRO A 205 -0.18 18.19 6.07
C PRO A 205 -0.36 18.44 7.58
N PHE A 206 -1.51 18.08 8.14
CA PHE A 206 -1.82 18.21 9.56
C PHE A 206 -1.68 16.90 10.33
N GLU A 207 -1.78 15.76 9.66
CA GLU A 207 -1.84 14.43 10.28
C GLU A 207 -0.58 13.59 10.00
N ASP A 208 0.05 13.81 8.83
CA ASP A 208 1.11 12.96 8.31
C ASP A 208 2.38 13.78 8.00
N PHE A 209 3.54 13.10 8.05
CA PHE A 209 4.78 13.59 7.46
C PHE A 209 5.59 12.42 6.89
N GLY A 210 6.43 12.71 5.90
CA GLY A 210 7.34 11.76 5.28
C GLY A 210 8.79 12.23 5.42
N VAL A 211 9.69 11.29 5.68
CA VAL A 211 11.14 11.51 5.61
C VAL A 211 11.67 10.74 4.40
N LEU A 212 12.26 11.47 3.44
CA LEU A 212 12.82 10.91 2.23
C LEU A 212 14.21 10.32 2.49
N TRP A 213 14.73 9.54 1.54
CA TRP A 213 15.99 8.80 1.69
C TRP A 213 17.22 9.67 1.97
N ASN A 214 17.18 10.95 1.56
CA ASN A 214 18.23 11.94 1.77
C ASN A 214 18.02 12.78 3.06
N GLY A 215 17.00 12.46 3.86
CA GLY A 215 16.65 13.17 5.09
C GLY A 215 15.70 14.35 4.90
N ASP A 216 15.29 14.67 3.66
CA ASP A 216 14.31 15.73 3.43
C ASP A 216 12.95 15.34 4.04
N VAL A 217 12.27 16.32 4.64
CA VAL A 217 10.95 16.13 5.25
C VAL A 217 9.89 16.77 4.36
N THR A 218 8.80 16.05 4.11
CA THR A 218 7.61 16.51 3.38
C THR A 218 6.36 16.24 4.21
N LEU A 219 5.29 16.99 3.95
CA LEU A 219 3.98 16.82 4.60
C LEU A 219 2.91 16.23 3.67
N CYS A 220 3.33 15.75 2.49
CA CYS A 220 2.44 15.19 1.48
C CYS A 220 2.75 13.71 1.26
N CYS A 221 1.74 12.85 1.36
CA CYS A 221 1.88 11.40 1.14
C CYS A 221 2.23 11.04 -0.32
N MET A 222 2.03 11.95 -1.27
CA MET A 222 2.29 11.75 -2.70
C MET A 222 3.57 12.44 -3.18
N ASP A 223 4.26 13.20 -2.33
CA ASP A 223 5.44 13.99 -2.69
C ASP A 223 6.74 13.17 -2.55
N TYR A 224 6.83 12.07 -3.30
CA TYR A 224 8.00 11.20 -3.29
C TYR A 224 9.23 11.82 -3.96
N ASP A 225 9.05 12.90 -4.73
CA ASP A 225 10.13 13.68 -5.37
C ASP A 225 10.62 14.85 -4.50
N GLY A 226 9.98 15.12 -3.35
CA GLY A 226 10.39 16.14 -2.40
C GLY A 226 10.17 17.58 -2.88
N GLN A 227 9.21 17.81 -3.76
CA GLN A 227 8.88 19.13 -4.30
C GLN A 227 8.28 20.07 -3.25
N LEU A 228 7.68 19.51 -2.19
CA LEU A 228 7.10 20.23 -1.06
C LEU A 228 7.97 20.09 0.21
N LYS A 229 9.29 20.02 0.03
CA LYS A 229 10.26 19.98 1.14
C LYS A 229 9.99 21.10 2.15
N ILE A 230 9.91 20.73 3.43
CA ILE A 230 9.75 21.65 4.56
C ILE A 230 11.00 21.75 5.45
N GLY A 231 11.99 20.89 5.27
CA GLY A 231 13.25 20.88 6.03
C GLY A 231 14.03 19.58 5.82
N ASN A 232 15.09 19.36 6.62
CA ASN A 232 15.87 18.13 6.58
C ASN A 232 16.28 17.71 8.01
N ILE A 233 16.18 16.41 8.31
CA ILE A 233 16.47 15.86 9.65
C ILE A 233 17.96 15.89 10.04
N GLN A 234 18.85 16.19 9.09
CA GLN A 234 20.29 16.35 9.35
C GLN A 234 20.61 17.74 9.93
N ASP A 235 19.73 18.72 9.70
CA ASP A 235 19.95 20.12 10.09
C ASP A 235 19.27 20.43 11.43
N GLU A 236 18.02 19.97 11.61
CA GLU A 236 17.19 20.26 12.79
C GLU A 236 16.34 19.04 13.21
N SER A 237 15.75 19.09 14.41
CA SER A 237 14.85 18.02 14.88
C SER A 237 13.57 17.95 14.04
N ILE A 238 12.96 16.77 13.95
CA ILE A 238 11.70 16.57 13.22
C ILE A 238 10.61 17.51 13.75
N GLU A 239 10.53 17.69 15.07
CA GLU A 239 9.57 18.60 15.71
C GLU A 239 9.74 20.04 15.24
N SER A 240 10.99 20.51 15.13
CA SER A 240 11.30 21.86 14.66
C SER A 240 10.91 22.02 13.19
N VAL A 241 11.25 21.05 12.35
CA VAL A 241 10.94 21.04 10.92
C VAL A 241 9.42 21.07 10.66
N ILE A 242 8.64 20.22 11.33
CA ILE A 242 7.18 20.16 11.11
C ILE A 242 6.41 21.33 11.74
N GLN A 243 7.03 22.11 12.63
CA GLN A 243 6.46 23.32 13.22
C GLN A 243 6.99 24.61 12.58
N GLY A 244 7.99 24.51 11.70
CA GLY A 244 8.63 25.64 11.06
C GLY A 244 7.78 26.35 10.01
N ASP A 245 8.31 27.48 9.52
CA ASP A 245 7.58 28.36 8.60
C ASP A 245 7.18 27.66 7.29
N ALA A 246 8.04 26.80 6.73
CA ALA A 246 7.71 26.07 5.50
C ALA A 246 6.51 25.13 5.69
N ALA A 247 6.44 24.43 6.83
CA ALA A 247 5.30 23.59 7.19
C ALA A 247 4.02 24.40 7.38
N ASN A 248 4.11 25.53 8.07
CA ASN A 248 2.96 26.42 8.33
C ASN A 248 2.46 27.09 7.05
N ASN A 249 3.35 27.45 6.14
CA ASN A 249 3.00 28.01 4.83
C ASN A 249 2.22 26.99 3.98
N LEU A 250 2.66 25.72 3.96
CA LEU A 250 1.94 24.66 3.25
C LEU A 250 0.55 24.41 3.86
N ARG A 251 0.44 24.37 5.19
CA ARG A 251 -0.86 24.27 5.88
C ARG A 251 -1.77 25.46 5.60
N ALA A 252 -1.21 26.67 5.53
CA ALA A 252 -1.94 27.88 5.19
C ALA A 252 -2.49 27.84 3.75
N SER A 253 -1.81 27.20 2.81
CA SER A 253 -2.37 26.91 1.48
C SER A 253 -3.60 26.00 1.54
N MET A 254 -3.60 24.98 2.41
CA MET A 254 -4.77 24.09 2.59
C MET A 254 -5.98 24.80 3.21
N LEU A 255 -5.74 25.91 3.93
CA LEU A 255 -6.75 26.77 4.54
C LEU A 255 -7.12 27.99 3.67
N GLY A 256 -6.59 28.08 2.46
CA GLY A 256 -6.89 29.15 1.50
C GLY A 256 -6.30 30.52 1.85
N ARG A 257 -5.31 30.53 2.76
CA ARG A 257 -4.57 31.74 3.13
C ARG A 257 -3.41 32.01 2.18
N HIS A 258 -2.95 30.97 1.48
CA HIS A 258 -1.92 31.04 0.44
C HIS A 258 -2.37 30.25 -0.81
N PRO A 259 -1.80 30.53 -2.00
CA PRO A 259 -2.04 29.72 -3.18
C PRO A 259 -1.65 28.25 -2.99
N LEU A 260 -2.35 27.34 -3.65
CA LEU A 260 -1.96 25.93 -3.69
C LEU A 260 -0.63 25.76 -4.44
N PRO A 261 0.33 24.96 -3.93
CA PRO A 261 1.50 24.56 -4.70
C PRO A 261 1.11 23.81 -5.99
N PRO A 262 1.93 23.85 -7.06
CA PRO A 262 1.62 23.17 -8.33
C PRO A 262 1.27 21.68 -8.17
N VAL A 263 2.03 20.96 -7.34
CA VAL A 263 1.75 19.54 -7.03
C VAL A 263 0.34 19.34 -6.45
N CYS A 264 -0.11 20.26 -5.59
CA CYS A 264 -1.44 20.21 -5.01
C CYS A 264 -2.52 20.52 -6.06
N GLN A 265 -2.28 21.47 -6.97
CA GLN A 265 -3.21 21.80 -8.05
C GLN A 265 -3.42 20.58 -8.98
N THR A 266 -2.35 19.88 -9.33
CA THR A 266 -2.42 18.64 -10.12
C THR A 266 -3.10 17.51 -9.34
N CYS A 267 -2.71 17.31 -8.07
CA CYS A 267 -3.28 16.26 -7.23
C CYS A 267 -4.78 16.42 -7.00
N LYS A 268 -5.27 17.66 -6.93
CA LYS A 268 -6.68 17.99 -6.69
C LYS A 268 -7.45 18.27 -7.99
N ALA A 269 -6.81 18.15 -9.16
CA ALA A 269 -7.50 18.28 -10.44
C ALA A 269 -8.58 17.19 -10.57
N LYS A 270 -9.68 17.54 -11.23
CA LYS A 270 -10.82 16.64 -11.42
C LYS A 270 -10.73 15.97 -12.78
N PRO A 271 -10.71 14.63 -12.87
CA PRO A 271 -10.91 13.93 -14.13
C PRO A 271 -12.35 14.16 -14.62
N VAL A 272 -12.50 14.69 -15.83
CA VAL A 272 -13.80 14.91 -16.49
C VAL A 272 -13.79 14.16 -17.80
N LYS A 273 -14.78 13.28 -17.99
CA LYS A 273 -14.87 12.44 -19.18
C LYS A 273 -15.06 13.32 -20.42
N ARG A 274 -14.29 13.03 -21.48
CA ARG A 274 -14.46 13.67 -22.79
C ARG A 274 -15.79 13.21 -23.41
N ASP A 275 -16.46 14.15 -24.07
CA ASP A 275 -17.68 13.88 -24.85
C ASP A 275 -17.39 13.10 -26.13
#